data_AF-V9Z5F1-F1
#
_entry.id   AF-V9Z5F1-F1
#
_cell.length_a   1.000
_cell.length_b   1.000
_cell.length_c   1.000
_cell.angle_alpha   90.00
_cell.angle_beta   90.00
_cell.angle_gamma   90.00
#
_symmetry.space_group_name_H-M   'P 1'
#
loop_
_entity.id
_entity.type
_entity.pdbx_description
1 polymer ?
#
loop_
_entity_poly.entity_id
_entity_poly.type
_entity_poly.pdbx_seq_one_letter_code
_entity_poly.pdbx_strand_id
1 'polypeptide(L)'
;MTTGNKSLRRLAEWLREQRERQGHSYRQLAEGTECDPTTLSRAASGDTVPPRDVVRAYAKACDADVEEADRLWLRARREQQARSGRKGRRRPAPRPELIHDRRDLGAALHDLWERAGAPSTREMQNRAGNHGELPHSTAHRILTKQTVPRYDYQLEGFLRACEVPETEWPPWLEAWRSVLRHENRRPSPPVRPHGHEPGARADARRVVEEYARRTGEDPAMWTG
;
A
#
# COMPACT_ATOMS: atom_id res chain seq x y z
N MET A 1 -20.13 21.29 18.33
CA MET A 1 -19.63 20.31 17.33
C MET A 1 -18.14 20.10 17.54
N THR A 2 -17.69 18.96 18.08
CA THR A 2 -16.30 18.50 17.82
C THR A 2 -16.22 16.99 18.05
N THR A 3 -16.76 16.21 17.10
CA THR A 3 -16.44 14.78 17.02
C THR A 3 -15.02 14.63 16.43
N GLY A 4 -14.05 15.31 17.04
CA GLY A 4 -12.63 15.20 16.72
C GLY A 4 -12.15 13.78 16.98
N ASN A 5 -11.12 13.35 16.24
CA ASN A 5 -10.58 12.00 16.33
C ASN A 5 -10.07 11.71 17.74
N LYS A 6 -10.83 10.91 18.49
CA LYS A 6 -10.57 10.64 19.93
C LYS A 6 -9.28 9.87 20.08
N SER A 7 -9.04 8.90 19.20
CA SER A 7 -7.80 8.13 19.18
C SER A 7 -6.59 9.00 18.79
N LEU A 8 -6.75 9.98 17.89
CA LEU A 8 -5.68 10.94 17.58
C LEU A 8 -5.35 11.84 18.77
N ARG A 9 -6.38 12.33 19.48
CA ARG A 9 -6.16 13.11 20.70
C ARG A 9 -5.37 12.30 21.74
N ARG A 10 -5.75 11.05 21.95
CA ARG A 10 -5.06 10.14 22.88
C ARG A 10 -3.61 9.89 22.47
N LEU A 11 -3.33 9.73 21.17
CA LEU A 11 -1.96 9.62 20.66
C LEU A 11 -1.15 10.90 20.97
N ALA A 12 -1.71 12.07 20.67
CA ALA A 12 -1.03 13.35 20.91
C ALA A 12 -0.78 13.60 22.40
N GLU A 13 -1.75 13.30 23.27
CA GLU A 13 -1.59 13.34 24.74
C GLU A 13 -0.48 12.41 25.19
N TRP A 14 -0.49 11.16 24.76
CA TRP A 14 0.54 10.19 25.12
C TRP A 14 1.94 10.63 24.68
N LEU A 15 2.10 11.19 23.49
CA LEU A 15 3.39 11.72 23.00
C LEU A 15 3.88 12.91 23.85
N ARG A 16 2.97 13.80 24.27
CA ARG A 16 3.32 14.92 25.15
C ARG A 16 3.75 14.42 26.53
N GLU A 17 3.03 13.47 27.09
CA GLU A 17 3.37 12.83 28.37
C GLU A 17 4.76 12.19 28.34
N GLN A 18 5.11 11.46 27.27
CA GLN A 18 6.44 10.83 27.18
C GLN A 18 7.57 11.88 27.12
N ARG A 19 7.36 12.97 26.37
CA ARG A 19 8.34 14.05 26.30
C ARG A 19 8.49 14.79 27.64
N GLU A 20 7.37 15.05 28.31
CA GLU A 20 7.35 15.72 29.61
C GLU A 20 8.05 14.89 30.68
N ARG A 21 7.89 13.56 30.67
CA ARG A 21 8.61 12.64 31.57
C ARG A 21 10.12 12.71 31.41
N GLN A 22 10.60 12.89 30.19
CA GLN A 22 12.05 13.04 29.91
C GLN A 22 12.55 14.49 30.05
N GLY A 23 11.65 15.46 30.28
CA GLY A 23 12.01 16.87 30.39
C GLY A 23 12.56 17.49 29.10
N HIS A 24 12.33 16.88 27.94
CA HIS A 24 12.89 17.34 26.67
C HIS A 24 12.07 18.49 26.07
N SER A 25 12.76 19.53 25.60
CA SER A 25 12.20 20.43 24.59
C SER A 25 12.10 19.71 23.23
N TYR A 26 11.29 20.23 22.30
CA TYR A 26 11.25 19.68 20.94
C TYR A 26 12.61 19.75 20.21
N ARG A 27 13.50 20.69 20.59
CA ARG A 27 14.86 20.75 20.04
C ARG A 27 15.72 19.60 20.55
N GLN A 28 15.74 19.38 21.86
CA GLN A 28 16.47 18.26 22.46
C GLN A 28 15.94 16.91 22.00
N LEU A 29 14.62 16.79 21.83
CA LEU A 29 14.02 15.58 21.28
C LEU A 29 14.47 15.34 19.82
N ALA A 30 14.56 16.40 19.02
CA ALA A 30 15.01 16.31 17.64
C ALA A 30 16.46 15.83 17.51
N GLU A 31 17.34 16.18 18.45
CA GLU A 31 18.74 15.71 18.47
C GLU A 31 18.85 14.18 18.53
N GLY A 32 17.84 13.50 19.11
CA GLY A 32 17.75 12.03 19.16
C GLY A 32 17.03 11.39 17.97
N THR A 33 16.67 12.16 16.94
CA THR A 33 15.87 11.66 15.80
C THR A 33 16.35 12.22 14.46
N GLU A 34 15.90 11.63 13.36
CA GLU A 34 16.05 12.21 12.02
C GLU A 34 14.99 13.30 11.71
N CYS A 35 14.13 13.63 12.68
CA CYS A 35 13.02 14.56 12.51
C CYS A 35 13.37 15.96 13.02
N ASP A 36 12.89 16.99 12.34
CA ASP A 36 13.06 18.36 12.82
C ASP A 36 12.08 18.71 13.98
N PRO A 37 12.41 19.70 14.82
CA PRO A 37 11.57 20.10 15.95
C PRO A 37 10.14 20.49 15.57
N THR A 38 9.94 21.06 14.37
CA THR A 38 8.60 21.48 13.93
C THR A 38 7.74 20.27 13.54
N THR A 39 8.34 19.25 12.93
CA THR A 39 7.69 17.97 12.64
C THR A 39 7.27 17.26 13.92
N LEU A 40 8.14 17.21 14.94
CA LEU A 40 7.81 16.63 16.24
C LEU A 40 6.70 17.40 16.98
N SER A 41 6.73 18.73 16.91
CA SER A 41 5.66 19.59 17.46
C SER A 41 4.32 19.35 16.77
N ARG A 42 4.30 19.28 15.43
CA ARG A 42 3.09 18.95 14.67
C ARG A 42 2.57 17.54 14.98
N ALA A 43 3.47 16.56 15.16
CA ALA A 43 3.07 15.20 15.52
C ALA A 43 2.33 15.15 16.88
N ALA A 44 2.72 16.02 17.82
CA ALA A 44 2.13 16.13 19.15
C ALA A 44 0.96 17.14 19.23
N SER A 45 0.56 17.80 18.14
CA SER A 45 -0.53 18.78 18.15
C SER A 45 -1.91 18.12 18.21
N GLY A 46 -2.05 16.97 17.53
CA GLY A 46 -3.33 16.26 17.40
C GLY A 46 -4.22 16.77 16.26
N ASP A 47 -3.69 17.60 15.35
CA ASP A 47 -4.44 18.13 14.20
C ASP A 47 -4.57 17.12 13.05
N THR A 48 -3.51 16.33 12.81
CA THR A 48 -3.47 15.29 11.78
C THR A 48 -2.80 14.04 12.34
N VAL A 49 -3.13 12.85 11.81
CA VAL A 49 -2.41 11.63 12.19
C VAL A 49 -1.01 11.68 11.56
N PRO A 50 0.06 11.78 12.36
CA PRO A 50 1.42 11.87 11.84
C PRO A 50 1.85 10.57 11.13
N PRO A 51 2.92 10.59 10.32
CA PRO A 51 3.53 9.36 9.81
C PRO A 51 3.95 8.43 10.94
N ARG A 52 3.82 7.11 10.75
CA ARG A 52 4.15 6.13 11.79
C ARG A 52 5.62 6.20 12.20
N ASP A 53 6.53 6.40 11.25
CA ASP A 53 7.97 6.50 11.53
C ASP A 53 8.31 7.68 12.44
N VAL A 54 7.61 8.81 12.27
CA VAL A 54 7.76 9.97 13.17
C VAL A 54 7.31 9.62 14.58
N VAL A 55 6.21 8.89 14.75
CA VAL A 55 5.71 8.45 16.06
C VAL A 55 6.68 7.48 16.73
N ARG A 56 7.23 6.53 15.97
CA ARG A 56 8.25 5.58 16.46
C ARG A 56 9.53 6.30 16.84
N ALA A 57 10.01 7.23 16.02
CA ALA A 57 11.20 8.04 16.32
C ALA A 57 11.00 8.88 17.59
N TYR A 58 9.84 9.50 17.74
CA TYR A 58 9.46 10.24 18.94
C TYR A 58 9.49 9.33 20.17
N ALA A 59 8.84 8.16 20.12
CA ALA A 59 8.82 7.21 21.23
C ALA A 59 10.24 6.74 21.60
N LYS A 60 11.06 6.38 20.62
CA LYS A 60 12.47 5.98 20.84
C LYS A 60 13.30 7.10 21.48
N ALA A 61 13.17 8.33 21.00
CA ALA A 61 13.91 9.47 21.56
C ALA A 61 13.44 9.85 22.97
N CYS A 62 12.23 9.43 23.37
CA CYS A 62 11.73 9.53 24.74
C CYS A 62 11.97 8.28 25.59
N ASP A 63 12.72 7.28 25.11
CA ASP A 63 12.87 5.96 25.76
C ASP A 63 11.53 5.33 26.17
N ALA A 64 10.50 5.53 25.33
CA ALA A 64 9.14 5.05 25.55
C ALA A 64 8.85 3.78 24.75
N ASP A 65 7.79 3.07 25.16
CA ASP A 65 7.34 1.85 24.49
C ASP A 65 6.87 2.13 23.04
N VAL A 66 7.66 1.65 22.09
CA VAL A 66 7.40 1.77 20.64
C VAL A 66 6.18 0.95 20.21
N GLU A 67 5.91 -0.19 20.85
CA GLU A 67 4.73 -1.00 20.54
C GLU A 67 3.44 -0.29 20.96
N GLU A 68 3.44 0.36 22.13
CA GLU A 68 2.28 1.16 22.55
C GLU A 68 2.09 2.38 21.64
N ALA A 69 3.17 3.04 21.23
CA ALA A 69 3.13 4.13 20.25
C ALA A 69 2.45 3.67 18.94
N ASP A 70 2.84 2.50 18.44
CA ASP A 70 2.26 1.87 17.25
C ASP A 70 0.78 1.52 17.42
N ARG A 71 0.40 0.96 18.59
CA ARG A 71 -1.00 0.65 18.89
C ARG A 71 -1.87 1.90 18.91
N LEU A 72 -1.40 2.97 19.53
CA LEU A 72 -2.10 4.25 19.58
C LEU A 72 -2.20 4.90 18.20
N TRP A 73 -1.11 4.88 17.42
CA TRP A 73 -1.09 5.35 16.05
C TRP A 73 -2.10 4.60 15.18
N LEU A 74 -2.14 3.28 15.28
CA LEU A 74 -3.03 2.45 14.48
C LEU A 74 -4.51 2.71 14.80
N ARG A 75 -4.84 2.92 16.08
CA ARG A 75 -6.19 3.34 16.49
C ARG A 75 -6.55 4.70 15.91
N ALA A 76 -5.64 5.68 16.00
CA ALA A 76 -5.84 7.02 15.45
C ALA A 76 -6.08 6.99 13.93
N ARG A 77 -5.28 6.20 13.21
CA ARG A 77 -5.38 6.02 11.76
C ARG A 77 -6.68 5.34 11.35
N ARG A 78 -7.05 4.24 12.00
CA ARG A 78 -8.32 3.53 11.73
C ARG A 78 -9.54 4.40 12.00
N GLU A 79 -9.53 5.19 13.07
CA GLU A 79 -10.63 6.11 13.39
C GLU A 79 -10.73 7.27 12.37
N GLN A 80 -9.59 7.75 11.85
CA GLN A 80 -9.56 8.73 10.75
C GLN A 80 -10.21 8.15 9.49
N GLN A 81 -9.83 6.92 9.11
CA GLN A 81 -10.36 6.25 7.92
C GLN A 81 -11.85 5.89 8.05
N ALA A 82 -12.28 5.45 9.23
CA ALA A 82 -13.68 5.15 9.51
C ALA A 82 -14.58 6.39 9.35
N ARG A 83 -14.06 7.58 9.70
CA ARG A 83 -14.75 8.85 9.47
C ARG A 83 -14.78 9.29 8.01
N SER A 84 -13.81 8.86 7.19
CA SER A 84 -13.73 9.25 5.76
C SER A 84 -14.74 8.50 4.87
N GLY A 85 -15.69 7.75 5.44
CA GLY A 85 -16.78 7.13 4.69
C GLY A 85 -16.43 5.83 3.96
N ARG A 86 -15.21 5.28 4.11
CA ARG A 86 -14.78 4.01 3.47
C ARG A 86 -15.42 2.74 4.05
N LYS A 87 -16.48 2.86 4.86
CA LYS A 87 -17.08 1.72 5.57
C LYS A 87 -18.06 0.97 4.66
N GLY A 88 -17.53 0.23 3.67
CA GLY A 88 -18.29 -0.87 3.09
C GLY A 88 -18.46 -1.97 4.14
N ARG A 89 -19.66 -2.52 4.30
CA ARG A 89 -19.90 -3.74 5.10
C ARG A 89 -19.19 -4.92 4.42
N ARG A 90 -17.89 -5.09 4.65
CA ARG A 90 -17.11 -6.19 4.10
C ARG A 90 -17.09 -7.35 5.07
N ARG A 91 -17.21 -8.56 4.50
CA ARG A 91 -17.08 -9.83 5.21
C ARG A 91 -15.66 -9.91 5.80
N PRO A 92 -15.48 -10.31 7.06
CA PRO A 92 -14.14 -10.53 7.61
C PRO A 92 -13.39 -11.51 6.71
N ALA A 93 -12.17 -11.15 6.34
CA ALA A 93 -11.39 -11.95 5.41
C ALA A 93 -10.89 -13.26 6.05
N PRO A 94 -10.73 -14.33 5.26
CA PRO A 94 -10.16 -15.57 5.76
C PRO A 94 -8.73 -15.34 6.28
N ARG A 95 -8.35 -16.11 7.31
CA ARG A 95 -6.95 -16.17 7.73
C ARG A 95 -6.08 -16.72 6.59
N PRO A 96 -4.77 -16.40 6.53
CA PRO A 96 -3.90 -16.86 5.45
C PRO A 96 -4.01 -18.37 5.19
N GLU A 97 -4.14 -19.17 6.24
CA GLU A 97 -4.23 -20.64 6.16
C GLU A 97 -5.53 -21.15 5.51
N LEU A 98 -6.57 -20.31 5.43
CA LEU A 98 -7.89 -20.62 4.89
C LEU A 98 -8.12 -20.00 3.50
N ILE A 99 -7.09 -19.47 2.86
CA ILE A 99 -7.19 -18.90 1.52
C ILE A 99 -7.15 -20.04 0.50
N HIS A 100 -8.23 -20.21 -0.26
CA HIS A 100 -8.35 -21.29 -1.24
C HIS A 100 -8.43 -20.81 -2.70
N ASP A 101 -8.80 -19.55 -2.94
CA ASP A 101 -8.90 -18.99 -4.28
C ASP A 101 -8.43 -17.52 -4.36
N ARG A 102 -8.42 -16.95 -5.57
CA ARG A 102 -8.03 -15.53 -5.80
C ARG A 102 -8.90 -14.55 -5.04
N ARG A 103 -10.20 -14.86 -4.89
CA ARG A 103 -11.17 -13.96 -4.28
C ARG A 103 -10.92 -13.88 -2.79
N ASP A 104 -10.63 -15.01 -2.16
CA ASP A 104 -10.19 -15.12 -0.77
C ASP A 104 -8.86 -14.39 -0.57
N LEU A 105 -7.88 -14.59 -1.45
CA LEU A 105 -6.60 -13.88 -1.39
C LEU A 105 -6.79 -12.36 -1.49
N GLY A 106 -7.57 -11.89 -2.47
CA GLY A 106 -7.85 -10.46 -2.65
C GLY A 106 -8.69 -9.87 -1.50
N ALA A 107 -9.53 -10.66 -0.83
CA ALA A 107 -10.23 -10.24 0.38
C ALA A 107 -9.26 -10.13 1.57
N ALA A 108 -8.39 -11.13 1.75
CA ALA A 108 -7.38 -11.16 2.81
C ALA A 108 -6.37 -10.01 2.70
N LEU A 109 -5.83 -9.74 1.50
CA LEU A 109 -4.90 -8.63 1.28
C LEU A 109 -5.56 -7.26 1.52
N HIS A 110 -6.83 -7.10 1.15
CA HIS A 110 -7.54 -5.86 1.41
C HIS A 110 -7.84 -5.66 2.91
N ASP A 111 -8.27 -6.71 3.60
CA ASP A 111 -8.52 -6.66 5.04
C ASP A 111 -7.22 -6.43 5.82
N LEU A 112 -6.10 -7.02 5.36
CA LEU A 112 -4.77 -6.71 5.86
C LEU A 112 -4.42 -5.23 5.70
N TRP A 113 -4.66 -4.66 4.52
CA TRP A 113 -4.45 -3.25 4.25
C TRP A 113 -5.30 -2.34 5.15
N GLU A 114 -6.58 -2.67 5.36
CA GLU A 114 -7.45 -1.94 6.30
C GLU A 114 -6.95 -2.06 7.74
N ARG A 115 -6.54 -3.26 8.15
CA ARG A 115 -5.93 -3.52 9.47
C ARG A 115 -4.64 -2.74 9.65
N ALA A 116 -3.84 -2.52 8.61
CA ALA A 116 -2.63 -1.69 8.63
C ALA A 116 -2.91 -0.17 8.67
N GLY A 117 -4.19 0.24 8.75
CA GLY A 117 -4.56 1.66 8.78
C GLY A 117 -4.76 2.26 7.38
N ALA A 118 -4.95 1.42 6.37
CA ALA A 118 -5.21 1.79 4.98
C ALA A 118 -4.18 2.80 4.43
N PRO A 119 -2.87 2.44 4.42
CA PRO A 119 -1.82 3.30 3.88
C PRO A 119 -2.13 3.68 2.43
N SER A 120 -1.78 4.91 2.04
CA SER A 120 -1.96 5.31 0.62
C SER A 120 -1.06 4.46 -0.28
N THR A 121 -1.41 4.30 -1.56
CA THR A 121 -0.57 3.56 -2.53
C THR A 121 0.84 4.17 -2.68
N ARG A 122 1.00 5.47 -2.44
CA ARG A 122 2.30 6.16 -2.43
C ARG A 122 3.10 5.82 -1.17
N GLU A 123 2.43 5.81 -0.02
CA GLU A 123 3.00 5.37 1.25
C GLU A 123 3.39 3.89 1.21
N MET A 124 2.59 3.04 0.56
CA MET A 124 2.92 1.64 0.32
C MET A 124 4.18 1.49 -0.53
N GLN A 125 4.29 2.23 -1.64
CA GLN A 125 5.50 2.20 -2.48
C GLN A 125 6.75 2.63 -1.70
N ASN A 126 6.66 3.70 -0.91
CA ASN A 126 7.80 4.16 -0.12
C ASN A 126 8.27 3.11 0.90
N ARG A 127 7.32 2.43 1.56
CA ARG A 127 7.62 1.38 2.55
C ARG A 127 8.19 0.11 1.93
N ALA A 128 7.77 -0.22 0.71
CA ALA A 128 8.25 -1.37 -0.05
C ALA A 128 9.58 -1.11 -0.79
N GLY A 129 10.42 -0.18 -0.36
CA GLY A 129 11.70 0.07 -1.02
C GLY A 129 11.61 0.72 -2.41
N ASN A 130 10.57 1.54 -2.67
CA ASN A 130 10.31 2.26 -3.92
C ASN A 130 9.93 1.37 -5.13
N HIS A 131 10.22 1.81 -6.36
CA HIS A 131 9.70 1.23 -7.61
C HIS A 131 10.11 -0.23 -7.85
N GLY A 132 11.11 -0.76 -7.12
CA GLY A 132 11.66 -2.10 -7.34
C GLY A 132 10.77 -3.24 -6.87
N GLU A 133 10.09 -3.09 -5.72
CA GLU A 133 9.38 -4.22 -5.10
C GLU A 133 7.86 -4.08 -5.25
N LEU A 134 7.31 -2.87 -5.09
CA LEU A 134 5.89 -2.61 -5.25
C LEU A 134 5.61 -1.23 -5.87
N PRO A 135 5.51 -1.14 -7.21
CA PRO A 135 5.04 0.07 -7.87
C PRO A 135 3.65 0.47 -7.38
N HIS A 136 3.40 1.77 -7.19
CA HIS A 136 2.11 2.33 -6.79
C HIS A 136 0.93 1.82 -7.66
N SER A 137 1.16 1.68 -8.97
CA SER A 137 0.16 1.15 -9.91
C SER A 137 -0.20 -0.31 -9.63
N THR A 138 0.76 -1.12 -9.17
CA THR A 138 0.56 -2.53 -8.81
C THR A 138 -0.19 -2.62 -7.48
N ALA A 139 0.21 -1.83 -6.48
CA ALA A 139 -0.52 -1.71 -5.21
C ALA A 139 -1.98 -1.31 -5.46
N HIS A 140 -2.23 -0.31 -6.32
CA HIS A 140 -3.58 0.11 -6.68
C HIS A 140 -4.41 -1.03 -7.32
N ARG A 141 -3.83 -1.78 -8.25
CA ARG A 141 -4.52 -2.90 -8.92
C ARG A 141 -4.81 -4.07 -7.99
N ILE A 142 -3.93 -4.33 -7.01
CA ILE A 142 -4.15 -5.32 -5.95
C ILE A 142 -5.32 -4.87 -5.07
N LEU A 143 -5.31 -3.62 -4.58
CA LEU A 143 -6.36 -3.09 -3.70
C LEU A 143 -7.73 -3.01 -4.37
N THR A 144 -7.76 -2.68 -5.66
CA THR A 144 -8.99 -2.67 -6.48
C THR A 144 -9.40 -4.06 -6.97
N LYS A 145 -8.69 -5.11 -6.56
CA LYS A 145 -8.93 -6.52 -6.93
C LYS A 145 -8.87 -6.79 -8.45
N GLN A 146 -8.23 -5.90 -9.21
CA GLN A 146 -8.01 -6.07 -10.65
C GLN A 146 -6.91 -7.11 -10.94
N THR A 147 -5.96 -7.27 -10.01
CA THR A 147 -4.87 -8.25 -10.11
C THR A 147 -4.57 -8.87 -8.76
N VAL A 148 -4.12 -10.13 -8.76
CA VAL A 148 -3.42 -10.71 -7.61
C VAL A 148 -1.91 -10.59 -7.86
N PRO A 149 -1.06 -10.54 -6.81
CA PRO A 149 0.39 -10.60 -6.98
C PRO A 149 0.77 -11.80 -7.86
N ARG A 150 1.64 -11.59 -8.85
CA ARG A 150 2.11 -12.65 -9.78
C ARG A 150 3.46 -13.22 -9.39
N TYR A 151 4.23 -12.50 -8.60
CA TYR A 151 5.58 -12.87 -8.18
C TYR A 151 5.74 -12.69 -6.68
N ASP A 152 6.61 -13.49 -6.05
CA ASP A 152 6.88 -13.47 -4.60
C ASP A 152 7.24 -12.05 -4.14
N TYR A 153 8.11 -11.34 -4.89
CA TYR A 153 8.53 -9.97 -4.57
C TYR A 153 7.36 -8.96 -4.51
N GLN A 154 6.29 -9.15 -5.29
CA GLN A 154 5.11 -8.27 -5.25
C GLN A 154 4.28 -8.52 -3.99
N LEU A 155 4.20 -9.78 -3.54
CA LEU A 155 3.53 -10.13 -2.30
C LEU A 155 4.35 -9.65 -1.11
N GLU A 156 5.65 -9.92 -1.09
CA GLU A 156 6.59 -9.44 -0.07
C GLU A 156 6.58 -7.91 0.04
N GLY A 157 6.66 -7.21 -1.09
CA GLY A 157 6.53 -5.75 -1.13
C GLY A 157 5.19 -5.25 -0.58
N PHE A 158 4.09 -5.97 -0.83
CA PHE A 158 2.78 -5.65 -0.26
C PHE A 158 2.74 -5.88 1.27
N LEU A 159 3.27 -7.01 1.75
CA LEU A 159 3.35 -7.33 3.18
C LEU A 159 4.23 -6.32 3.92
N ARG A 160 5.38 -5.97 3.34
CA ARG A 160 6.29 -4.93 3.82
C ARG A 160 5.61 -3.55 3.83
N ALA A 161 4.87 -3.20 2.78
CA ALA A 161 4.09 -1.97 2.72
C ALA A 161 3.00 -1.88 3.80
N CYS A 162 2.39 -3.03 4.14
CA CYS A 162 1.45 -3.18 5.25
C CYS A 162 2.16 -3.33 6.62
N GLU A 163 3.49 -3.29 6.65
CA GLU A 163 4.34 -3.45 7.84
C GLU A 163 4.03 -4.74 8.63
N VAL A 164 3.78 -5.82 7.91
CA VAL A 164 3.65 -7.16 8.49
C VAL A 164 5.06 -7.64 8.88
N PRO A 165 5.30 -8.11 10.12
CA PRO A 165 6.58 -8.69 10.51
C PRO A 165 6.96 -9.87 9.61
N GLU A 166 8.24 -9.99 9.24
CA GLU A 166 8.73 -11.08 8.37
C GLU A 166 8.43 -12.48 8.92
N THR A 167 8.30 -12.61 10.25
CA THR A 167 7.89 -13.84 10.93
C THR A 167 6.47 -14.30 10.57
N GLU A 168 5.61 -13.39 10.14
CA GLU A 168 4.23 -13.69 9.72
C GLU A 168 4.11 -13.91 8.20
N TRP A 169 5.20 -13.79 7.43
CA TRP A 169 5.15 -13.92 5.97
C TRP A 169 4.94 -15.36 5.45
N PRO A 170 5.50 -16.42 6.06
CA PRO A 170 5.42 -17.77 5.49
C PRO A 170 3.98 -18.25 5.21
N PRO A 171 2.99 -18.07 6.10
CA PRO A 171 1.60 -18.44 5.82
C PRO A 171 1.01 -17.70 4.60
N TRP A 172 1.37 -16.43 4.40
CA TRP A 172 0.90 -15.65 3.24
C TRP A 172 1.53 -16.14 1.93
N LEU A 173 2.84 -16.39 1.93
CA LEU A 173 3.55 -16.91 0.77
C LEU A 173 3.03 -18.30 0.38
N GLU A 174 2.78 -19.18 1.35
CA GLU A 174 2.24 -20.51 1.12
C GLU A 174 0.83 -20.47 0.53
N ALA A 175 -0.06 -19.68 1.13
CA ALA A 175 -1.42 -19.47 0.66
C ALA A 175 -1.44 -18.95 -0.79
N TRP A 176 -0.62 -17.94 -1.07
CA TRP A 176 -0.48 -17.37 -2.41
C TRP A 176 0.05 -18.37 -3.43
N ARG A 177 1.10 -19.12 -3.10
CA ARG A 177 1.62 -20.21 -3.96
C ARG A 177 0.57 -21.28 -4.21
N SER A 178 -0.25 -21.61 -3.20
CA SER A 178 -1.35 -22.56 -3.34
C SER A 178 -2.39 -22.06 -4.35
N VAL A 179 -2.82 -20.81 -4.22
CA VAL A 179 -3.77 -20.18 -5.15
C VAL A 179 -3.24 -20.22 -6.59
N LEU A 180 -2.00 -19.81 -6.84
CA LEU A 180 -1.42 -19.83 -8.19
C LEU A 180 -1.29 -21.24 -8.77
N ARG A 181 -0.93 -22.24 -7.96
CA ARG A 181 -0.90 -23.66 -8.41
C ARG A 181 -2.28 -24.18 -8.78
N HIS A 182 -3.30 -23.81 -8.02
CA HIS A 182 -4.70 -24.19 -8.30
C HIS A 182 -5.23 -23.52 -9.56
N GLU A 183 -4.80 -22.30 -9.89
CA GLU A 183 -5.10 -21.66 -11.17
C GLU A 183 -4.47 -22.39 -12.35
N ASN A 184 -3.17 -22.73 -12.24
CA ASN A 184 -2.45 -23.43 -13.30
C ASN A 184 -2.96 -24.87 -13.54
N ARG A 185 -3.61 -25.48 -12.53
CA ARG A 185 -4.24 -26.81 -12.62
C ARG A 185 -5.67 -26.80 -13.17
N ARG A 186 -6.37 -25.66 -13.17
CA ARG A 186 -7.60 -25.55 -13.96
C ARG A 186 -7.18 -25.57 -15.42
N PRO A 187 -7.69 -26.49 -16.27
CA PRO A 187 -7.41 -26.41 -17.69
C PRO A 187 -7.88 -25.03 -18.13
N SER A 188 -6.94 -24.20 -18.61
CA SER A 188 -7.31 -22.97 -19.29
C SER A 188 -8.35 -23.36 -20.34
N PRO A 189 -9.57 -22.77 -20.35
CA PRO A 189 -10.38 -22.86 -21.56
C PRO A 189 -9.45 -22.44 -22.71
N PRO A 190 -9.44 -23.16 -23.85
CA PRO A 190 -8.51 -22.87 -24.92
C PRO A 190 -8.60 -21.37 -25.16
N VAL A 191 -7.47 -20.68 -24.94
CA VAL A 191 -7.34 -19.28 -25.29
C VAL A 191 -7.60 -19.29 -26.78
N ARG A 192 -8.82 -18.95 -27.19
CA ARG A 192 -9.06 -18.56 -28.57
C ARG A 192 -8.06 -17.42 -28.73
N PRO A 193 -7.00 -17.56 -29.55
CA PRO A 193 -6.15 -16.42 -29.84
C PRO A 193 -7.11 -15.32 -30.23
N HIS A 194 -7.01 -14.17 -29.57
CA HIS A 194 -7.82 -13.01 -29.91
C HIS A 194 -7.88 -12.95 -31.43
N GLY A 195 -9.06 -13.28 -31.96
CA GLY A 195 -9.28 -13.30 -33.39
C GLY A 195 -8.88 -11.93 -33.84
N HIS A 196 -7.79 -11.87 -34.60
CA HIS A 196 -7.33 -10.67 -35.22
C HIS A 196 -8.51 -10.18 -36.04
N GLU A 197 -9.24 -9.16 -35.57
CA GLU A 197 -10.29 -8.55 -36.38
C GLU A 197 -9.60 -8.11 -37.68
N PRO A 198 -10.03 -8.61 -38.86
CA PRO A 198 -9.35 -8.34 -40.12
C PRO A 198 -9.37 -6.85 -40.52
N GLY A 199 -10.16 -6.02 -39.84
CA GLY A 199 -10.33 -4.60 -40.16
C GLY A 199 -9.17 -3.69 -39.74
N ALA A 200 -8.49 -3.98 -38.62
CA ALA A 200 -7.54 -3.02 -38.04
C ALA A 200 -6.20 -2.92 -38.81
N ARG A 201 -5.82 -3.94 -39.59
CA ARG A 201 -4.61 -3.90 -40.44
C ARG A 201 -4.80 -3.11 -41.73
N ALA A 202 -6.03 -3.00 -42.23
CA ALA A 202 -6.32 -2.24 -43.44
C ALA A 202 -6.26 -0.71 -43.17
N ASP A 203 -6.74 -0.27 -42.02
CA ASP A 203 -6.74 1.15 -41.64
C ASP A 203 -5.32 1.67 -41.34
N ALA A 204 -4.49 0.90 -40.63
CA ALA A 204 -3.12 1.31 -40.32
C ALA A 204 -2.26 1.48 -41.58
N ARG A 205 -2.44 0.62 -42.59
CA ARG A 205 -1.70 0.69 -43.86
C ARG A 205 -2.11 1.89 -44.70
N ARG A 206 -3.41 2.25 -44.68
CA ARG A 206 -3.96 3.43 -45.37
C ARG A 206 -3.44 4.74 -44.77
N VAL A 207 -3.34 4.81 -43.44
CA VAL A 207 -2.83 5.99 -42.72
C VAL A 207 -1.33 6.21 -42.99
N VAL A 208 -0.53 5.14 -43.09
CA VAL A 208 0.90 5.22 -43.43
C VAL A 208 1.12 5.66 -44.89
N GLU A 209 0.34 5.15 -45.84
CA GLU A 209 0.41 5.56 -47.26
C GLU A 209 -0.08 6.99 -47.52
N GLU A 210 -1.04 7.48 -46.71
CA GLU A 210 -1.54 8.85 -46.79
C GLU A 210 -0.54 9.85 -46.19
N TYR A 211 0.15 9.46 -45.11
CA TYR A 211 1.22 10.27 -44.51
C TYR A 211 2.44 10.39 -45.44
N ALA A 212 2.91 9.27 -46.02
CA ALA A 212 4.05 9.25 -46.95
C ALA A 212 3.81 10.08 -48.22
N ARG A 213 2.57 10.08 -48.75
CA ARG A 213 2.18 10.96 -49.87
C ARG A 213 2.19 12.44 -49.51
N ARG A 214 1.96 12.78 -48.23
CA ARG A 214 1.85 14.17 -47.76
C ARG A 214 3.20 14.76 -47.35
N THR A 215 4.14 13.92 -46.91
CA THR A 215 5.46 14.34 -46.43
C THR A 215 6.60 14.06 -47.41
N GLY A 216 6.40 13.18 -48.40
CA GLY A 216 7.44 12.80 -49.37
C GLY A 216 8.56 11.92 -48.79
N GLU A 217 8.36 11.41 -47.57
CA GLU A 217 9.34 10.57 -46.86
C GLU A 217 9.11 9.07 -47.14
N ASP A 218 10.20 8.32 -47.28
CA ASP A 218 10.17 6.88 -47.53
C ASP A 218 9.78 6.09 -46.26
N PRO A 219 8.70 5.28 -46.28
CA PRO A 219 8.27 4.47 -45.15
C PRO A 219 9.32 3.46 -44.64
N ALA A 220 10.35 3.14 -45.44
CA ALA A 220 11.42 2.23 -45.05
C ALA A 220 12.32 2.77 -43.90
N MET A 221 12.23 4.07 -43.58
CA MET A 221 13.05 4.71 -42.54
C MET A 221 12.59 4.42 -41.10
N TRP A 222 11.43 3.78 -40.90
CA TRP A 222 10.77 3.66 -39.59
C TRP A 222 10.65 2.22 -39.07
N THR A 223 11.10 1.25 -39.87
CA THR A 223 11.14 -0.17 -39.47
C THR A 223 12.60 -0.60 -39.28
N GLY A 224 13.14 -0.29 -38.11
CA GLY A 224 14.38 -0.84 -37.55
C GLY A 224 14.11 -1.36 -36.14
#